data_AF-A0A158NXF6-F1
#
_entry.id   AF-A0A158NXF6-F1
#
_cell.length_a   1.000
_cell.length_b   1.000
_cell.length_c   1.000
_cell.angle_alpha   90.00
_cell.angle_beta   90.00
_cell.angle_gamma   90.00
#
_symmetry.space_group_name_H-M   'P 1'
#
loop_
_entity.id
_entity.type
_entity.pdbx_description
1 polymer ?
#
loop_
_entity_poly.entity_id
_entity_poly.type
_entity_poly.pdbx_seq_one_letter_code
_entity_poly.pdbx_strand_id
1 'polypeptide(L)'
;KLVYVGAEKPLINKYVFDNFFGDDGFGDFNFTQEITAKIDRSKHASVAYVDLVKKYPDQITIITLGPLTTIAMAIALEPNFLSLTKQHIIMGASLKTNEIEFNFQQDPESDWIALNNVDKPNIIVPIDTVYSHIFSQEEYISLMNNLDEPIRSFLKQVNKKAIEKTNNTWTPADGITMAIALQPEIITQYSEVNLKPVLVGDARGSVVINSNNYIHNARVVKSFDKEAFKSLVSQYLSKLI
;
A
#
# COMPACT_ATOMS: atom_id res chain seq x y z
N LYS A 1 2.90 0.83 21.03
CA LYS A 1 2.88 0.57 19.57
C LYS A 1 4.33 0.58 19.10
N LEU A 2 4.77 -0.44 18.38
CA LEU A 2 6.16 -0.57 17.93
C LEU A 2 6.28 0.08 16.55
N VAL A 3 7.22 1.01 16.38
CA VAL A 3 7.54 1.63 15.09
C VAL A 3 9.01 1.34 14.81
N TYR A 4 9.29 0.60 13.73
CA TYR A 4 10.66 0.27 13.32
C TYR A 4 11.04 1.09 12.09
N VAL A 5 12.30 1.56 12.04
CA VAL A 5 12.83 2.25 10.86
C VAL A 5 13.26 1.20 9.83
N GLY A 6 12.77 1.34 8.60
CA GLY A 6 13.13 0.50 7.46
C GLY A 6 14.16 1.16 6.56
N ALA A 7 14.16 0.77 5.29
CA ALA A 7 15.10 1.28 4.30
C ALA A 7 14.91 2.79 4.06
N GLU A 8 16.02 3.54 4.02
CA GLU A 8 16.02 4.99 3.75
C GLU A 8 16.04 5.33 2.25
N LYS A 9 16.37 4.36 1.40
CA LYS A 9 16.47 4.52 -0.06
C LYS A 9 16.18 3.18 -0.75
N PRO A 10 15.86 3.20 -2.07
CA PRO A 10 15.82 1.99 -2.88
C PRO A 10 17.12 1.18 -2.82
N LEU A 11 17.04 -0.12 -3.11
CA LEU A 11 18.19 -1.04 -3.05
C LEU A 11 19.38 -0.50 -3.84
N ILE A 12 19.15 -0.11 -5.09
CA ILE A 12 20.20 0.35 -6.00
C ILE A 12 20.21 1.88 -6.11
N ASN A 13 19.05 2.49 -6.34
CA ASN A 13 18.96 3.90 -6.74
C ASN A 13 18.88 4.87 -5.55
N LYS A 14 18.89 6.17 -5.87
CA LYS A 14 18.50 7.22 -4.94
C LYS A 14 16.97 7.31 -4.89
N TYR A 15 16.45 7.64 -3.72
CA TYR A 15 15.04 7.96 -3.57
C TYR A 15 14.69 9.22 -4.39
N VAL A 16 13.56 9.19 -5.09
CA VAL A 16 13.04 10.33 -5.83
C VAL A 16 11.80 10.82 -5.11
N PHE A 17 11.93 11.99 -4.50
CA PHE A 17 10.84 12.64 -3.77
C PHE A 17 9.79 13.22 -4.72
N ASP A 18 8.52 13.06 -4.36
CA ASP A 18 7.42 13.88 -4.87
C ASP A 18 6.71 14.56 -3.70
N ASN A 19 5.97 15.63 -4.00
CA ASN A 19 5.20 16.38 -3.00
C ASN A 19 3.69 16.17 -3.14
N PHE A 20 3.22 15.02 -3.66
CA PHE A 20 1.80 14.75 -3.91
C PHE A 20 0.94 15.01 -2.67
N PHE A 21 1.44 14.62 -1.49
CA PHE A 21 0.80 14.84 -0.20
C PHE A 21 1.32 16.08 0.56
N GLY A 22 2.14 16.94 -0.05
CA GLY A 22 2.85 18.03 0.62
C GLY A 22 4.34 17.74 0.83
N ASP A 23 5.06 18.72 1.35
CA ASP A 23 6.50 18.61 1.63
C ASP A 23 6.76 17.74 2.88
N ASP A 24 5.84 17.76 3.85
CA ASP A 24 5.83 16.89 5.03
C ASP A 24 5.13 15.53 4.81
N GLY A 25 4.48 15.34 3.65
CA GLY A 25 3.68 14.16 3.33
C GLY A 25 2.32 14.07 4.06
N PHE A 26 1.94 15.11 4.79
CA PHE A 26 0.74 15.18 5.64
C PHE A 26 -0.09 16.45 5.39
N GLY A 27 -0.01 17.04 4.20
CA GLY A 27 -0.82 18.19 3.78
C GLY A 27 -0.27 19.56 4.20
N ASP A 28 0.94 19.60 4.79
CA ASP A 28 1.65 20.81 5.24
C ASP A 28 0.82 21.73 6.16
N PHE A 29 -0.05 21.14 6.98
CA PHE A 29 -0.75 21.88 8.02
C PHE A 29 0.07 21.94 9.30
N ASN A 30 -0.15 22.97 10.12
CA ASN A 30 0.55 23.09 11.39
C ASN A 30 0.04 22.04 12.39
N PHE A 31 0.70 20.89 12.45
CA PHE A 31 0.38 19.83 13.41
C PHE A 31 0.87 20.23 14.82
N THR A 32 -0.08 20.53 15.70
CA THR A 32 0.21 21.06 17.05
C THR A 32 0.17 20.02 18.17
N GLN A 33 -0.23 18.79 17.85
CA GLN A 33 -0.30 17.72 18.85
C GLN A 33 1.07 17.09 19.10
N GLU A 34 1.30 16.62 20.32
CA GLU A 34 2.53 15.92 20.67
C GLU A 34 2.60 14.56 19.98
N ILE A 35 3.70 14.28 19.28
CA ILE A 35 3.99 12.97 18.71
C ILE A 35 4.47 12.06 19.83
N THR A 36 3.57 11.21 20.33
CA THR A 36 3.87 10.27 21.44
C THR A 36 4.43 8.92 20.96
N ALA A 37 4.48 8.69 19.64
CA ALA A 37 5.00 7.46 19.06
C ALA A 37 6.51 7.32 19.34
N LYS A 38 6.90 6.17 19.89
CA LYS A 38 8.32 5.85 20.13
C LYS A 38 8.84 4.95 19.01
N ILE A 39 9.94 5.39 18.39
CA ILE A 39 10.66 4.60 17.41
C ILE A 39 11.52 3.58 18.15
N ASP A 40 11.28 2.30 17.87
CA ASP A 40 12.16 1.23 18.28
C ASP A 40 13.38 1.20 17.34
N ARG A 41 14.53 1.60 17.88
CA ARG A 41 15.81 1.61 17.19
C ARG A 41 16.69 0.41 17.52
N SER A 42 16.16 -0.59 18.23
CA SER A 42 16.93 -1.79 18.60
C SER A 42 17.31 -2.66 17.39
N LYS A 43 16.54 -2.56 16.29
CA LYS A 43 16.78 -3.29 15.05
C LYS A 43 16.11 -2.60 13.86
N HIS A 44 16.59 -2.92 12.66
CA HIS A 44 15.99 -2.52 11.40
C HIS A 44 14.64 -3.23 11.17
N ALA A 45 13.69 -2.58 10.50
CA ALA A 45 12.36 -3.12 10.27
C ALA A 45 12.36 -4.48 9.55
N SER A 46 13.30 -4.73 8.63
CA SER A 46 13.44 -6.04 7.97
C SER A 46 13.75 -7.18 8.95
N VAL A 47 14.56 -6.92 9.98
CA VAL A 47 14.86 -7.90 11.04
C VAL A 47 13.63 -8.09 11.93
N ALA A 48 12.95 -7.01 12.30
CA ALA A 48 11.70 -7.08 13.07
C ALA A 48 10.62 -7.89 12.34
N TYR A 49 10.49 -7.72 11.02
CA TYR A 49 9.60 -8.53 10.20
C TYR A 49 9.92 -10.02 10.27
N VAL A 50 11.19 -10.39 10.05
CA VAL A 50 11.63 -11.81 10.10
C VAL A 50 11.37 -12.41 11.48
N ASP A 51 11.70 -11.69 12.56
CA ASP A 51 11.45 -12.14 13.94
C ASP A 51 9.96 -12.38 14.20
N LEU A 52 9.09 -11.48 13.73
CA LEU A 52 7.66 -11.56 13.93
C LEU A 52 7.03 -12.73 13.18
N VAL A 53 7.36 -12.91 11.89
CA VAL A 53 6.77 -14.01 11.09
C VAL A 53 7.28 -15.38 11.54
N LYS A 54 8.53 -15.48 12.01
CA LYS A 54 9.05 -16.72 12.62
C LYS A 54 8.38 -17.04 13.95
N LYS A 55 8.06 -16.01 14.74
CA LYS A 55 7.37 -16.18 16.02
C LYS A 55 5.90 -16.56 15.86
N TYR A 56 5.24 -16.04 14.82
CA TYR A 56 3.83 -16.26 14.53
C TYR A 56 3.62 -16.71 13.08
N PRO A 57 4.12 -17.91 12.71
CA PRO A 57 3.99 -18.41 11.34
C PRO A 57 2.52 -18.55 10.97
N ASP A 58 2.19 -18.20 9.72
CA ASP A 58 0.86 -18.23 9.11
C ASP A 58 -0.22 -17.37 9.80
N GLN A 59 0.17 -16.50 10.74
CA GLN A 59 -0.75 -15.64 11.48
C GLN A 59 -0.66 -14.17 11.08
N ILE A 60 0.47 -13.73 10.52
CA ILE A 60 0.71 -12.32 10.21
C ILE A 60 0.33 -12.00 8.77
N THR A 61 -0.60 -11.08 8.58
CA THR A 61 -0.81 -10.42 7.28
C THR A 61 0.09 -9.20 7.18
N ILE A 62 0.88 -9.11 6.11
CA ILE A 62 1.70 -7.94 5.79
C ILE A 62 0.94 -7.06 4.81
N ILE A 63 0.87 -5.77 5.10
CA ILE A 63 0.23 -4.77 4.26
C ILE A 63 1.31 -3.76 3.87
N THR A 64 1.67 -3.72 2.59
CA THR A 64 2.70 -2.82 2.06
C THR A 64 2.02 -1.69 1.29
N LEU A 65 2.11 -0.48 1.85
CA LEU A 65 1.49 0.75 1.36
C LEU A 65 2.54 1.72 0.75
N GLY A 66 3.73 1.20 0.45
CA GLY A 66 4.88 1.96 -0.02
C GLY A 66 5.84 1.06 -0.81
N PRO A 67 7.02 1.56 -1.19
CA PRO A 67 8.01 0.76 -1.92
C PRO A 67 8.39 -0.53 -1.18
N LEU A 68 8.64 -1.60 -1.94
CA LEU A 68 8.85 -2.95 -1.41
C LEU A 68 10.27 -3.19 -0.85
N THR A 69 11.11 -2.16 -0.77
CA THR A 69 12.52 -2.24 -0.37
C THR A 69 12.73 -2.99 0.96
N THR A 70 11.96 -2.65 1.99
CA THR A 70 12.10 -3.30 3.31
C THR A 70 11.64 -4.76 3.27
N ILE A 71 10.66 -5.09 2.43
CA ILE A 71 10.21 -6.48 2.20
C ILE A 71 11.30 -7.27 1.50
N ALA A 72 11.90 -6.72 0.43
CA ALA A 72 13.01 -7.36 -0.26
C ALA A 72 14.22 -7.60 0.66
N MET A 73 14.52 -6.66 1.57
CA MET A 73 15.54 -6.85 2.59
C MET A 73 15.18 -7.96 3.59
N ALA A 74 13.90 -8.11 3.97
CA ALA A 74 13.46 -9.21 4.83
C ALA A 74 13.61 -10.57 4.13
N ILE A 75 13.26 -10.64 2.84
CA ILE A 75 13.47 -11.84 1.99
C ILE A 75 14.96 -12.17 1.87
N ALA A 76 15.84 -11.18 1.73
CA ALA A 76 17.28 -11.40 1.69
C ALA A 76 17.83 -11.98 3.01
N LEU A 77 17.21 -11.68 4.15
CA LEU A 77 17.57 -12.23 5.47
C LEU A 77 16.96 -13.62 5.71
N GLU A 78 15.76 -13.87 5.20
CA GLU A 78 15.04 -15.14 5.30
C GLU A 78 14.34 -15.43 3.96
N PRO A 79 14.91 -16.29 3.10
CA PRO A 79 14.35 -16.54 1.77
C PRO A 79 12.90 -17.06 1.77
N ASN A 80 12.46 -17.74 2.83
CA ASN A 80 11.08 -18.22 2.98
C ASN A 80 10.17 -17.21 3.71
N PHE A 81 10.60 -15.95 3.85
CA PHE A 81 9.94 -14.94 4.66
C PHE A 81 8.45 -14.79 4.33
N LEU A 82 8.09 -14.66 3.05
CA LEU A 82 6.70 -14.49 2.63
C LEU A 82 5.87 -15.76 2.82
N SER A 83 6.48 -16.94 2.73
CA SER A 83 5.82 -18.22 2.99
C SER A 83 5.42 -18.40 4.46
N LEU A 84 6.12 -17.72 5.38
CA LEU A 84 5.76 -17.70 6.81
C LEU A 84 4.63 -16.73 7.15
N THR A 85 4.23 -15.84 6.22
CA THR A 85 3.13 -14.91 6.45
C THR A 85 1.80 -15.59 6.25
N LYS A 86 0.71 -15.08 6.83
CA LYS A 86 -0.66 -15.48 6.44
C LYS A 86 -0.95 -15.04 5.00
N GLN A 87 -0.66 -13.78 4.70
CA GLN A 87 -0.93 -13.13 3.43
C GLN A 87 -0.03 -11.89 3.27
N HIS A 88 0.32 -11.55 2.03
CA HIS A 88 0.96 -10.28 1.70
C HIS A 88 0.07 -9.48 0.74
N ILE A 89 -0.27 -8.25 1.12
CA ILE A 89 -1.15 -7.34 0.38
C ILE A 89 -0.35 -6.09 0.04
N ILE A 90 -0.37 -5.70 -1.24
CA ILE A 90 0.48 -4.63 -1.78
C ILE A 90 -0.43 -3.60 -2.46
N MET A 91 -0.32 -2.34 -2.04
CA MET A 91 -0.81 -1.21 -2.82
C MET A 91 0.28 -0.84 -3.83
N GLY A 92 -0.02 -0.98 -5.12
CA GLY A 92 0.89 -0.55 -6.17
C GLY A 92 0.73 -1.36 -7.45
N ALA A 93 1.62 -1.05 -8.39
CA ALA A 93 1.59 -1.47 -9.79
C ALA A 93 0.48 -0.81 -10.62
N SER A 94 0.73 -0.75 -11.93
CA SER A 94 -0.26 -0.44 -12.95
C SER A 94 -0.22 -1.52 -14.03
N LEU A 95 -1.39 -1.93 -14.51
CA LEU A 95 -1.56 -2.85 -15.62
C LEU A 95 -1.82 -2.16 -16.95
N LYS A 96 -2.01 -0.84 -16.95
CA LYS A 96 -2.08 -0.06 -18.17
C LYS A 96 -0.70 0.10 -18.79
N THR A 97 -0.63 -0.07 -20.10
CA THR A 97 0.59 0.20 -20.86
C THR A 97 1.00 1.66 -20.69
N ASN A 98 2.31 1.89 -20.48
CA ASN A 98 2.93 3.21 -20.30
C ASN A 98 2.54 3.96 -19.01
N GLU A 99 1.91 3.30 -18.05
CA GLU A 99 1.68 3.84 -16.72
C GLU A 99 2.61 3.14 -15.72
N ILE A 100 3.36 3.92 -14.95
CA ILE A 100 4.26 3.43 -13.91
C ILE A 100 3.74 3.97 -12.59
N GLU A 101 3.34 3.07 -11.71
CA GLU A 101 2.83 3.41 -10.38
C GLU A 101 4.00 3.78 -9.46
N PHE A 102 3.80 4.75 -8.58
CA PHE A 102 4.85 5.38 -7.76
C PHE A 102 5.64 4.37 -6.91
N ASN A 103 4.97 3.53 -6.12
CA ASN A 103 5.62 2.59 -5.21
C ASN A 103 6.54 1.63 -5.96
N PHE A 104 6.06 1.09 -7.10
CA PHE A 104 6.84 0.20 -7.97
C PHE A 104 7.96 0.97 -8.70
N GLN A 105 7.73 2.23 -9.08
CA GLN A 105 8.75 3.06 -9.72
C GLN A 105 9.99 3.27 -8.83
N GLN A 106 9.77 3.43 -7.52
CA GLN A 106 10.84 3.77 -6.58
C GLN A 106 11.89 2.66 -6.48
N ASP A 107 11.49 1.38 -6.44
CA ASP A 107 12.43 0.27 -6.29
C ASP A 107 12.01 -1.02 -7.04
N PRO A 108 12.12 -1.02 -8.39
CA PRO A 108 11.79 -2.17 -9.24
C PRO A 108 12.54 -3.46 -8.91
N GLU A 109 13.76 -3.35 -8.39
CA GLU A 109 14.51 -4.53 -7.93
C GLU A 109 13.84 -5.18 -6.73
N SER A 110 13.33 -4.36 -5.80
CA SER A 110 12.56 -4.87 -4.66
C SER A 110 11.23 -5.50 -5.09
N ASP A 111 10.55 -4.93 -6.11
CA ASP A 111 9.35 -5.52 -6.69
C ASP A 111 9.65 -6.89 -7.29
N TRP A 112 10.76 -7.01 -8.01
CA TRP A 112 11.19 -8.27 -8.60
C TRP A 112 11.45 -9.31 -7.51
N ILE A 113 12.15 -8.95 -6.44
CA ILE A 113 12.42 -9.86 -5.33
C ILE A 113 11.11 -10.30 -4.67
N ALA A 114 10.23 -9.38 -4.33
CA ALA A 114 8.97 -9.68 -3.65
C ALA A 114 8.04 -10.57 -4.50
N LEU A 115 7.92 -10.29 -5.81
CA LEU A 115 7.03 -11.04 -6.69
C LEU A 115 7.60 -12.40 -7.15
N ASN A 116 8.90 -12.66 -6.99
CA ASN A 116 9.51 -13.94 -7.36
C ASN A 116 9.83 -14.86 -6.18
N ASN A 117 9.67 -14.40 -4.93
CA ASN A 117 9.93 -15.21 -3.72
C ASN A 117 8.63 -15.49 -2.94
N VAL A 118 7.63 -16.02 -3.64
CA VAL A 118 6.34 -16.41 -3.04
C VAL A 118 5.93 -17.82 -3.43
N ASP A 119 5.30 -18.50 -2.48
CA ASP A 119 4.62 -19.79 -2.64
C ASP A 119 3.09 -19.63 -2.80
N LYS A 120 2.56 -18.45 -2.46
CA LYS A 120 1.16 -18.06 -2.66
C LYS A 120 1.06 -16.67 -3.30
N PRO A 121 0.03 -16.41 -4.11
CA PRO A 121 -0.11 -15.11 -4.77
C PRO A 121 -0.25 -13.96 -3.78
N ASN A 122 0.54 -12.90 -3.97
CA ASN A 122 0.32 -11.62 -3.29
C ASN A 122 -1.02 -11.03 -3.72
N ILE A 123 -1.75 -10.35 -2.83
CA ILE A 123 -2.89 -9.54 -3.25
C ILE A 123 -2.36 -8.18 -3.70
N ILE A 124 -2.55 -7.85 -4.98
CA ILE A 124 -2.14 -6.57 -5.55
C ILE A 124 -3.37 -5.69 -5.71
N VAL A 125 -3.35 -4.51 -5.11
CA VAL A 125 -4.33 -3.43 -5.32
C VAL A 125 -3.70 -2.42 -6.26
N PRO A 126 -3.92 -2.56 -7.59
CA PRO A 126 -3.28 -1.70 -8.56
C PRO A 126 -3.91 -0.31 -8.57
N ILE A 127 -3.13 0.68 -9.00
CA ILE A 127 -3.63 2.05 -9.16
C ILE A 127 -4.80 2.12 -10.17
N ASP A 128 -4.85 1.20 -11.13
CA ASP A 128 -5.98 1.06 -12.08
C ASP A 128 -7.32 0.85 -11.37
N THR A 129 -7.33 0.05 -10.31
CA THR A 129 -8.53 -0.20 -9.52
C THR A 129 -8.93 1.04 -8.74
N VAL A 130 -7.96 1.77 -8.19
CA VAL A 130 -8.22 3.04 -7.50
C VAL A 130 -8.84 4.06 -8.46
N TYR A 131 -8.27 4.22 -9.66
CA TYR A 131 -8.75 5.18 -10.66
C TYR A 131 -10.09 4.80 -11.30
N SER A 132 -10.45 3.51 -11.34
CA SER A 132 -11.79 3.10 -11.76
C SER A 132 -12.86 3.27 -10.67
N HIS A 133 -12.45 3.55 -9.42
CA HIS A 133 -13.34 3.69 -8.26
C HIS A 133 -13.14 5.03 -7.53
N ILE A 134 -12.78 6.09 -8.26
CA ILE A 134 -12.61 7.44 -7.73
C ILE A 134 -13.87 7.87 -6.94
N PHE A 135 -13.67 8.51 -5.78
CA PHE A 135 -14.74 9.11 -5.01
C PHE A 135 -14.92 10.56 -5.43
N SER A 136 -16.16 10.94 -5.77
CA SER A 136 -16.46 12.34 -6.09
C SER A 136 -16.26 13.24 -4.87
N GLN A 137 -16.18 14.55 -5.10
CA GLN A 137 -16.13 15.53 -4.02
C GLN A 137 -17.33 15.39 -3.06
N GLU A 138 -18.51 15.14 -3.62
CA GLU A 138 -19.75 14.95 -2.87
C GLU A 138 -19.69 13.69 -1.99
N GLU A 139 -19.20 12.57 -2.54
CA GLU A 139 -19.00 11.33 -1.79
C GLU A 139 -18.01 11.53 -0.63
N TYR A 140 -16.89 12.20 -0.90
CA TYR A 140 -15.88 12.51 0.11
C TYR A 140 -16.44 13.40 1.22
N ILE A 141 -17.12 14.50 0.87
CA ILE A 141 -17.73 15.41 1.84
C ILE A 141 -18.78 14.68 2.69
N SER A 142 -19.64 13.88 2.05
CA SER A 142 -20.65 13.07 2.73
C SER A 142 -20.02 12.11 3.74
N LEU A 143 -18.98 11.38 3.34
CA LEU A 143 -18.26 10.47 4.21
C LEU A 143 -17.61 11.19 5.39
N MET A 144 -16.92 12.30 5.14
CA MET A 144 -16.27 13.10 6.19
C MET A 144 -17.30 13.67 7.17
N ASN A 145 -18.49 14.07 6.70
CA ASN A 145 -19.56 14.59 7.56
C ASN A 145 -20.16 13.53 8.50
N ASN A 146 -19.92 12.24 8.26
CA ASN A 146 -20.32 11.14 9.14
C ASN A 146 -19.25 10.75 10.17
N LEU A 147 -18.08 11.38 10.15
CA LEU A 147 -17.00 11.10 11.12
C LEU A 147 -17.00 12.12 12.26
N ASP A 148 -16.64 11.70 13.47
CA ASP A 148 -16.54 12.61 14.61
C ASP A 148 -15.38 13.61 14.47
N GLU A 149 -15.54 14.80 15.05
CA GLU A 149 -14.40 15.66 15.40
C GLU A 149 -13.66 14.99 16.56
N PRO A 150 -12.32 14.79 16.55
CA PRO A 150 -11.27 15.47 15.78
C PRO A 150 -10.78 14.74 14.51
N ILE A 151 -11.24 13.51 14.26
CA ILE A 151 -10.77 12.69 13.14
C ILE A 151 -11.12 13.32 11.80
N ARG A 152 -12.35 13.84 11.68
CA ARG A 152 -12.80 14.57 10.49
C ARG A 152 -11.85 15.72 10.15
N SER A 153 -11.55 16.59 11.12
CA SER A 153 -10.63 17.72 10.94
C SER A 153 -9.23 17.28 10.54
N PHE A 154 -8.69 16.24 11.18
CA PHE A 154 -7.38 15.69 10.82
C PHE A 154 -7.34 15.17 9.38
N LEU A 155 -8.30 14.31 8.99
CA LEU A 155 -8.35 13.75 7.64
C LEU A 155 -8.55 14.82 6.57
N LYS A 156 -9.37 15.86 6.83
CA LYS A 156 -9.53 16.98 5.91
C LYS A 156 -8.22 17.74 5.69
N GLN A 157 -7.41 17.91 6.73
CA GLN A 157 -6.11 18.58 6.62
C GLN A 157 -5.08 17.73 5.87
N VAL A 158 -4.94 16.45 6.24
CA VAL A 158 -3.98 15.54 5.60
C VAL A 158 -4.27 15.33 4.11
N ASN A 159 -5.55 15.19 3.73
CA ASN A 159 -5.92 14.95 2.34
C ASN A 159 -5.97 16.22 1.48
N LYS A 160 -5.87 17.42 2.07
CA LYS A 160 -6.15 18.69 1.37
C LYS A 160 -5.36 18.83 0.08
N LYS A 161 -4.03 18.67 0.15
CA LYS A 161 -3.14 18.86 -1.01
C LYS A 161 -3.35 17.81 -2.09
N ALA A 162 -3.54 16.55 -1.70
CA ALA A 162 -3.85 15.47 -2.64
C ALA A 162 -5.17 15.75 -3.38
N ILE A 163 -6.22 16.14 -2.66
CA ILE A 163 -7.54 16.47 -3.24
C ILE A 163 -7.47 17.67 -4.21
N GLU A 164 -6.69 18.70 -3.87
CA GLU A 164 -6.48 19.85 -4.76
C GLU A 164 -5.79 19.42 -6.08
N LYS A 165 -4.84 18.48 -6.01
CA LYS A 165 -4.11 17.95 -7.19
C LYS A 165 -4.94 16.99 -8.04
N THR A 166 -6.00 16.39 -7.50
CA THR A 166 -6.87 15.42 -8.16
C THR A 166 -8.20 16.02 -8.60
N ASN A 167 -8.25 17.33 -8.86
CA ASN A 167 -9.48 18.05 -9.28
C ASN A 167 -10.65 17.84 -8.31
N ASN A 168 -10.39 17.93 -7.00
CA ASN A 168 -11.37 17.75 -5.92
C ASN A 168 -11.96 16.33 -5.80
N THR A 169 -11.30 15.32 -6.36
CA THR A 169 -11.68 13.91 -6.19
C THR A 169 -10.83 13.24 -5.11
N TRP A 170 -11.34 12.16 -4.51
CA TRP A 170 -10.60 11.42 -3.49
C TRP A 170 -10.24 10.01 -3.99
N THR A 171 -8.95 9.69 -3.90
CA THR A 171 -8.35 8.43 -4.37
C THR A 171 -7.55 7.77 -3.24
N PRO A 172 -8.21 7.23 -2.20
CA PRO A 172 -7.55 6.68 -1.02
C PRO A 172 -6.96 5.28 -1.29
N ALA A 173 -5.91 5.21 -2.12
CA ALA A 173 -5.29 3.95 -2.53
C ALA A 173 -4.92 3.04 -1.34
N ASP A 174 -4.25 3.63 -0.34
CA ASP A 174 -3.84 2.92 0.87
C ASP A 174 -5.02 2.55 1.75
N GLY A 175 -6.02 3.44 1.84
CA GLY A 175 -7.26 3.19 2.58
C GLY A 175 -8.02 2.01 1.99
N ILE A 176 -8.13 1.93 0.66
CA ILE A 176 -8.76 0.81 -0.05
C ILE A 176 -8.00 -0.49 0.25
N THR A 177 -6.67 -0.44 0.19
CA THR A 177 -5.81 -1.60 0.50
C THR A 177 -5.98 -2.07 1.94
N MET A 178 -6.07 -1.15 2.90
CA MET A 178 -6.35 -1.46 4.30
C MET A 178 -7.75 -2.04 4.49
N ALA A 179 -8.76 -1.50 3.80
CA ALA A 179 -10.12 -2.03 3.85
C ALA A 179 -10.18 -3.47 3.32
N ILE A 180 -9.50 -3.77 2.21
CA ILE A 180 -9.36 -5.12 1.68
C ILE A 180 -8.65 -6.05 2.68
N ALA A 181 -7.62 -5.54 3.38
CA ALA A 181 -6.92 -6.34 4.38
C ALA A 181 -7.79 -6.67 5.61
N LEU A 182 -8.66 -5.74 6.02
CA LEU A 182 -9.62 -5.95 7.11
C LEU A 182 -10.79 -6.84 6.69
N GLN A 183 -11.26 -6.65 5.46
CA GLN A 183 -12.48 -7.25 4.95
C GLN A 183 -12.28 -7.72 3.49
N PRO A 184 -11.60 -8.86 3.25
CA PRO A 184 -11.25 -9.31 1.90
C PRO A 184 -12.44 -9.55 0.96
N GLU A 185 -13.63 -9.81 1.52
CA GLU A 185 -14.86 -10.03 0.75
C GLU A 185 -15.38 -8.78 0.04
N ILE A 186 -14.85 -7.58 0.31
CA ILE A 186 -15.19 -6.39 -0.47
C ILE A 186 -14.64 -6.45 -1.89
N ILE A 187 -13.69 -7.35 -2.18
CA ILE A 187 -13.21 -7.59 -3.55
C ILE A 187 -14.33 -8.27 -4.35
N THR A 188 -14.82 -7.57 -5.38
CA THR A 188 -15.90 -8.08 -6.24
C THR A 188 -15.38 -8.77 -7.50
N GLN A 189 -14.16 -8.43 -7.95
CA GLN A 189 -13.50 -9.07 -9.08
C GLN A 189 -11.99 -9.06 -8.90
N TYR A 190 -11.34 -10.17 -9.22
CA TYR A 190 -9.88 -10.28 -9.30
C TYR A 190 -9.46 -11.20 -10.45
N SER A 191 -8.18 -11.17 -10.80
CA SER A 191 -7.54 -12.14 -11.70
C SER A 191 -6.25 -12.63 -11.08
N GLU A 192 -5.99 -13.93 -11.17
CA GLU A 192 -4.68 -14.48 -10.80
C GLU A 192 -3.78 -14.51 -12.04
N VAL A 193 -2.60 -13.89 -11.91
CA VAL A 193 -1.65 -13.69 -13.00
C VAL A 193 -0.22 -13.77 -12.46
N ASN A 194 0.75 -13.84 -13.37
CA ASN A 194 2.13 -13.57 -13.02
C ASN A 194 2.51 -12.15 -13.44
N LEU A 195 2.82 -11.30 -12.46
CA LEU A 195 3.40 -9.99 -12.70
C LEU A 195 4.91 -10.11 -12.73
N LYS A 196 5.51 -9.56 -13.79
CA LYS A 196 6.95 -9.47 -13.93
C LYS A 196 7.35 -7.99 -13.96
N PRO A 197 8.05 -7.49 -12.94
CA PRO A 197 8.59 -6.13 -12.94
C PRO A 197 9.59 -5.92 -14.09
N VAL A 198 9.56 -4.72 -14.67
CA VAL A 198 10.50 -4.28 -15.70
C VAL A 198 11.64 -3.53 -15.02
N LEU A 199 12.87 -4.05 -15.15
CA LEU A 199 14.04 -3.52 -14.44
C LEU A 199 14.86 -2.49 -15.24
N VAL A 200 14.68 -2.44 -16.57
CA VAL A 200 15.51 -1.66 -17.48
C VAL A 200 14.69 -1.02 -18.61
N GLY A 201 15.23 0.06 -19.19
CA GLY A 201 14.61 0.81 -20.28
C GLY A 201 13.53 1.79 -19.81
N ASP A 202 12.82 2.38 -20.76
CA ASP A 202 11.85 3.46 -20.51
C ASP A 202 10.64 3.00 -19.68
N ALA A 203 10.34 1.70 -19.72
CA ALA A 203 9.26 1.09 -18.95
C ALA A 203 9.72 0.61 -17.55
N ARG A 204 10.92 0.98 -17.09
CA ARG A 204 11.45 0.56 -15.78
C ARG A 204 10.49 0.94 -14.65
N GLY A 205 10.13 -0.04 -13.82
CA GLY A 205 9.16 0.07 -12.72
C GLY A 205 7.72 -0.24 -13.11
N SER A 206 7.42 -0.40 -14.40
CA SER A 206 6.16 -1.03 -14.79
C SER A 206 6.17 -2.53 -14.51
N VAL A 207 5.00 -3.15 -14.62
CA VAL A 207 4.85 -4.62 -14.60
C VAL A 207 4.27 -5.11 -15.92
N VAL A 208 4.68 -6.29 -16.35
CA VAL A 208 4.06 -7.01 -17.46
C VAL A 208 3.42 -8.29 -16.97
N ILE A 209 2.27 -8.63 -17.57
CA ILE A 209 1.59 -9.91 -17.31
C ILE A 209 2.31 -10.99 -18.11
N ASN A 210 2.85 -11.99 -17.42
CA ASN A 210 3.41 -13.19 -18.02
C ASN A 210 2.39 -14.34 -17.95
N SER A 211 1.84 -14.74 -19.09
CA SER A 211 0.82 -15.79 -19.20
C SER A 211 1.38 -17.22 -19.15
N ASN A 212 2.71 -17.42 -19.10
CA ASN A 212 3.34 -18.72 -19.36
C ASN A 212 3.62 -19.57 -18.11
N ASN A 213 3.11 -19.20 -16.93
CA ASN A 213 3.39 -19.90 -15.67
C ASN A 213 2.10 -20.39 -14.99
N TYR A 214 2.09 -21.67 -14.59
CA TYR A 214 0.96 -22.31 -13.89
C TYR A 214 0.80 -21.89 -12.42
N ILE A 215 1.87 -21.38 -11.80
CA ILE A 215 1.83 -20.83 -10.44
C ILE A 215 1.76 -19.31 -10.58
N HIS A 216 0.73 -18.68 -10.01
CA HIS A 216 0.52 -17.24 -10.04
C HIS A 216 1.19 -16.56 -8.83
N ASN A 217 1.95 -15.48 -9.06
CA ASN A 217 2.56 -14.69 -7.99
C ASN A 217 1.68 -13.52 -7.51
N ALA A 218 0.58 -13.24 -8.21
CA ALA A 218 -0.30 -12.11 -7.93
C ALA A 218 -1.78 -12.45 -8.16
N ARG A 219 -2.59 -12.14 -7.15
CA ARG A 219 -4.03 -11.93 -7.27
C ARG A 219 -4.25 -10.43 -7.43
N VAL A 220 -4.49 -9.99 -8.66
CA VAL A 220 -4.72 -8.59 -8.96
C VAL A 220 -6.19 -8.25 -8.79
N VAL A 221 -6.48 -7.36 -7.85
CA VAL A 221 -7.82 -6.79 -7.64
C VAL A 221 -8.21 -6.00 -8.90
N LYS A 222 -9.43 -6.19 -9.38
CA LYS A 222 -10.00 -5.47 -10.53
C LYS A 222 -11.07 -4.49 -10.09
N SER A 223 -11.92 -4.90 -9.15
CA SER A 223 -12.97 -4.05 -8.58
C SER A 223 -13.24 -4.42 -7.12
N PHE A 224 -13.83 -3.47 -6.40
CA PHE A 224 -14.26 -3.66 -5.01
C PHE A 224 -15.59 -2.93 -4.77
N ASP A 225 -16.29 -3.29 -3.69
CA ASP A 225 -17.52 -2.63 -3.26
C ASP A 225 -17.21 -1.28 -2.58
N LYS A 226 -17.51 -0.17 -3.27
CA LYS A 226 -17.34 1.20 -2.75
C LYS A 226 -18.22 1.50 -1.53
N GLU A 227 -19.42 0.92 -1.45
CA GLU A 227 -20.31 1.16 -0.30
C GLU A 227 -19.82 0.41 0.94
N ALA A 228 -19.33 -0.82 0.76
CA ALA A 228 -18.67 -1.55 1.83
C ALA A 228 -17.42 -0.82 2.33
N PHE A 229 -16.60 -0.27 1.42
CA PHE A 229 -15.48 0.60 1.79
C PHE A 229 -15.90 1.81 2.61
N LYS A 230 -16.92 2.57 2.16
CA LYS A 230 -17.44 3.74 2.91
C LYS A 230 -17.95 3.34 4.29
N SER A 231 -18.64 2.21 4.37
CA SER A 231 -19.15 1.65 5.63
C SER A 231 -18.03 1.29 6.59
N LEU A 232 -16.94 0.68 6.11
CA LEU A 232 -15.74 0.40 6.91
C LEU A 232 -15.07 1.67 7.44
N VAL A 233 -14.91 2.68 6.57
CA VAL A 233 -14.35 3.98 6.99
C VAL A 233 -15.20 4.59 8.09
N SER A 234 -16.52 4.64 7.91
CA SER A 234 -17.43 5.10 8.97
C SER A 234 -17.30 4.24 10.22
N GLN A 235 -17.37 2.91 10.14
CA GLN A 235 -17.33 2.01 11.29
C GLN A 235 -16.06 2.20 12.13
N TYR A 236 -14.88 2.24 11.50
CA TYR A 236 -13.60 2.26 12.22
C TYR A 236 -13.16 3.67 12.63
N LEU A 237 -13.63 4.72 11.94
CA LEU A 237 -13.22 6.10 12.22
C LEU A 237 -14.29 6.94 12.94
N SER A 238 -15.53 6.48 13.06
CA SER A 238 -16.60 7.14 13.85
C SER A 238 -16.69 6.67 15.31
N LYS A 239 -15.82 5.74 15.75
CA LYS A 239 -15.87 5.17 17.11
C LYS A 239 -14.48 5.03 17.75
N LEU A 240 -13.72 6.11 17.78
CA LEU A 240 -12.62 6.22 18.73
C LEU A 240 -13.17 6.80 20.04
N ILE A 241 -13.80 5.93 20.84
CA ILE A 241 -14.01 6.14 22.27
C ILE A 241 -12.74 5.69 23.00
#